data_AF-A0A0F9Q9M9-F1
#
_entry.id   AF-A0A0F9Q9M9-F1
#
_cell.length_a   1.000
_cell.length_b   1.000
_cell.length_c   1.000
_cell.angle_alpha   90.00
_cell.angle_beta   90.00
_cell.angle_gamma   90.00
#
_symmetry.space_group_name_H-M   'P 1'
#
loop_
_entity.id
_entity.type
_entity.pdbx_description
1 polymer ?
#
loop_
_entity_poly.entity_id
_entity_poly.type
_entity_poly.pdbx_seq_one_letter_code
_entity_poly.pdbx_strand_id
1 'polypeptide(L)'
;MNPQKFKSLLKLHISMKKIGLIINPIAGMGGSVGLKGTDGDIYKKALQMGAKPVTPQRINLMLSCIKNKEKILFLVAPGKMGEDFVQKKEFDFEVIGEIGENTTAEDTKRIAQKIMA
;
A
#
# COMPACT_ATOMS: atom_id res chain seq x y z
N MET A 1 -13.05 3.93 33.90
CA MET A 1 -12.97 4.50 32.54
C MET A 1 -12.65 3.37 31.56
N ASN A 2 -13.38 3.21 30.45
CA ASN A 2 -13.16 2.09 29.51
C ASN A 2 -11.82 2.27 28.75
N PRO A 3 -10.98 1.20 28.61
CA PRO A 3 -9.75 1.22 27.83
C PRO A 3 -9.86 1.85 26.43
N GLN A 4 -10.97 1.63 25.72
CA GLN A 4 -11.21 2.23 24.40
C GLN A 4 -11.38 3.76 24.48
N LYS A 5 -12.05 4.25 25.52
CA LYS A 5 -12.27 5.68 25.76
C LYS A 5 -10.95 6.37 26.14
N PHE A 6 -10.08 5.69 26.89
CA PHE A 6 -8.73 6.16 27.21
C PHE A 6 -7.82 6.21 25.98
N LYS A 7 -7.85 5.18 25.13
CA LYS A 7 -7.09 5.15 23.87
C LYS A 7 -7.55 6.26 22.90
N SER A 8 -8.87 6.52 22.83
CA SER A 8 -9.45 7.63 22.06
C SER A 8 -9.01 9.01 22.59
N LEU A 9 -8.98 9.20 23.92
CA LEU A 9 -8.52 10.44 24.54
C LEU A 9 -7.01 10.68 24.38
N LEU A 10 -6.20 9.61 24.37
CA LEU A 10 -4.77 9.70 24.09
C LEU A 10 -4.51 10.08 22.60
N LYS A 11 -5.31 9.55 21.67
CA LYS A 11 -5.25 9.92 20.24
C LYS A 11 -5.58 11.40 20.00
N LEU A 12 -6.46 11.99 20.80
CA LEU A 12 -6.87 13.39 20.67
C LEU A 12 -5.73 14.41 20.93
N HIS A 13 -4.66 14.02 21.62
CA HIS A 13 -3.49 14.87 21.93
C HIS A 13 -2.22 14.48 21.16
N ILE A 14 -2.25 13.40 20.37
CA ILE A 14 -1.12 12.99 19.53
C ILE A 14 -1.40 13.50 18.11
N SER A 15 -0.58 14.45 17.64
CA SER A 15 -0.61 14.85 16.23
C SER A 15 -0.20 13.67 15.36
N MET A 16 -1.20 13.02 14.74
CA MET A 16 -0.97 11.92 13.82
C MET A 16 -0.38 12.43 12.51
N LYS A 17 0.66 11.76 12.02
CA LYS A 17 1.21 12.00 10.69
C LYS A 17 0.40 11.21 9.67
N LYS A 18 -0.14 11.91 8.66
CA LYS A 18 -0.78 11.29 7.51
C LYS A 18 0.29 10.85 6.51
N ILE A 19 0.24 9.58 6.09
CA ILE A 19 1.13 9.03 5.07
C ILE A 19 0.29 8.38 3.97
N GLY A 20 0.45 8.85 2.73
CA GLY A 20 -0.14 8.20 1.57
C GLY A 20 0.64 6.94 1.18
N LEU A 21 -0.03 5.81 1.01
CA LEU A 21 0.55 4.55 0.56
C LEU A 21 -0.23 3.99 -0.63
N ILE A 22 0.43 3.98 -1.79
CA ILE A 22 -0.07 3.36 -3.01
C ILE A 22 0.96 2.35 -3.49
N ILE A 23 0.51 1.12 -3.68
CA ILE A 23 1.34 -0.03 -4.03
C ILE A 23 1.02 -0.42 -5.47
N ASN A 24 2.06 -0.53 -6.30
CA ASN A 24 1.96 -1.15 -7.61
C ASN A 24 2.07 -2.68 -7.47
N PRO A 25 0.98 -3.45 -7.69
CA PRO A 25 0.96 -4.90 -7.43
C PRO A 25 1.95 -5.70 -8.28
N ILE A 26 2.34 -5.18 -9.46
CA ILE A 26 3.20 -5.88 -10.43
C ILE A 26 4.65 -5.38 -10.42
N ALA A 27 5.01 -4.46 -9.52
CA ALA A 27 6.34 -3.89 -9.46
C ALA A 27 7.45 -4.94 -9.24
N GLY A 28 8.59 -4.72 -9.88
CA GLY A 28 9.81 -5.53 -9.70
C GLY A 28 9.81 -6.89 -10.42
N MET A 29 8.75 -7.24 -11.15
CA MET A 29 8.69 -8.50 -11.89
C MET A 29 9.70 -8.57 -13.05
N GLY A 30 9.92 -7.50 -13.80
CA GLY A 30 10.83 -7.52 -14.96
C GLY A 30 12.29 -7.77 -14.58
N GLY A 31 12.77 -7.07 -13.56
CA GLY A 31 14.15 -7.24 -13.07
C GLY A 31 14.43 -8.64 -12.53
N SER A 32 13.42 -9.32 -11.96
CA SER A 32 13.58 -10.68 -11.41
C SER A 32 13.93 -11.74 -12.46
N VAL A 33 13.63 -11.47 -13.74
CA VAL A 33 13.87 -12.36 -14.87
C VAL A 33 14.81 -11.75 -15.91
N GLY A 34 15.58 -10.72 -15.53
CA GLY A 34 16.56 -10.07 -16.42
C GLY A 34 15.95 -9.22 -17.54
N LEU A 35 14.66 -8.87 -17.45
CA LEU A 35 13.99 -7.99 -18.40
C LEU A 35 14.10 -6.52 -17.95
N LYS A 36 14.37 -5.61 -18.90
CA LYS A 36 14.34 -4.17 -18.63
C LYS A 36 12.89 -3.69 -18.54
N GLY A 37 12.41 -3.46 -17.32
CA GLY A 37 11.06 -2.95 -17.05
C GLY A 37 9.97 -4.04 -17.12
N THR A 38 8.70 -3.64 -16.95
CA THR A 38 7.54 -4.56 -16.95
C THR A 38 6.31 -4.03 -17.68
N ASP A 39 6.50 -3.12 -18.61
CA ASP A 39 5.38 -2.49 -19.32
C ASP A 39 4.97 -3.30 -20.56
N GLY A 40 3.65 -3.36 -20.82
CA GLY A 40 3.09 -4.01 -22.00
C GLY A 40 3.44 -5.51 -22.10
N ASP A 41 3.98 -5.92 -23.23
CA ASP A 41 4.31 -7.31 -23.55
C ASP A 41 5.38 -7.92 -22.62
N ILE A 42 6.18 -7.07 -21.97
CA ILE A 42 7.22 -7.49 -21.03
C ILE A 42 6.60 -8.12 -19.77
N TYR A 43 5.42 -7.66 -19.33
CA TYR A 43 4.69 -8.27 -18.22
C TYR A 43 4.28 -9.72 -18.51
N LYS A 44 3.70 -9.96 -19.70
CA LYS A 44 3.29 -11.30 -20.13
C LYS A 44 4.50 -12.23 -20.25
N LYS A 45 5.60 -11.72 -20.81
CA LYS A 45 6.87 -12.47 -20.91
C LYS A 45 7.47 -12.78 -19.54
N ALA A 46 7.44 -11.84 -18.60
CA ALA A 46 7.90 -12.07 -17.24
C ALA A 46 7.09 -13.18 -16.54
N LEU A 47 5.76 -13.18 -16.68
CA LEU A 47 4.91 -14.26 -16.16
C LEU A 47 5.25 -15.62 -16.79
N GLN A 48 5.43 -15.69 -18.11
CA GLN A 48 5.83 -16.93 -18.80
C GLN A 48 7.20 -17.44 -18.33
N MET A 49 8.10 -16.55 -17.94
CA MET A 49 9.41 -16.89 -17.37
C MET A 49 9.34 -17.23 -15.86
N GLY A 50 8.13 -17.32 -15.28
CA GLY A 50 7.93 -17.68 -13.88
C GLY A 50 8.13 -16.52 -12.89
N ALA A 51 8.16 -15.27 -13.36
CA ALA A 51 8.28 -14.11 -12.48
C ALA A 51 7.09 -14.05 -11.52
N LYS A 52 7.38 -13.83 -10.24
CA LYS A 52 6.39 -13.60 -9.19
C LYS A 52 6.49 -12.15 -8.69
N PRO A 53 5.38 -11.52 -8.30
CA PRO A 53 5.43 -10.20 -7.67
C PRO A 53 6.32 -10.22 -6.42
N VAL A 54 7.33 -9.35 -6.38
CA VAL A 54 8.18 -9.14 -5.18
C VAL A 54 7.57 -8.15 -4.21
N THR A 55 6.57 -7.39 -4.67
CA THR A 55 5.88 -6.34 -3.92
C THR A 55 5.38 -6.81 -2.55
N PRO A 56 4.67 -7.95 -2.41
CA PRO A 56 4.11 -8.33 -1.12
C PRO A 56 5.16 -8.51 -0.02
N GLN A 57 6.31 -9.09 -0.37
CA GLN A 57 7.41 -9.30 0.59
C GLN A 57 8.04 -7.96 1.00
N ARG A 58 8.30 -7.07 0.04
CA ARG A 58 8.92 -5.77 0.28
C ARG A 58 8.06 -4.87 1.16
N ILE A 59 6.75 -4.80 0.89
CA ILE A 59 5.82 -3.98 1.66
C ILE A 59 5.70 -4.52 3.09
N ASN A 60 5.57 -5.84 3.26
CA ASN A 60 5.51 -6.43 4.60
C ASN A 60 6.78 -6.16 5.42
N LEU A 61 7.95 -6.24 4.80
CA LEU A 61 9.21 -5.89 5.44
C LEU A 61 9.24 -4.41 5.84
N MET A 62 8.90 -3.50 4.92
CA MET A 62 8.85 -2.06 5.18
C MET A 62 7.91 -1.73 6.36
N LEU A 63 6.67 -2.24 6.34
CA LEU A 63 5.70 -2.02 7.41
C LEU A 63 6.15 -2.63 8.75
N SER A 64 6.91 -3.73 8.74
CA SER A 64 7.45 -4.35 9.96
C SER A 64 8.53 -3.50 10.64
N CYS A 65 9.24 -2.67 9.88
CA CYS A 65 10.31 -1.81 10.39
C CYS A 65 9.78 -0.50 11.01
N ILE A 66 8.51 -0.16 10.79
CA ILE A 66 7.92 1.09 11.30
C ILE A 66 7.64 0.96 12.80
N LYS A 67 8.21 1.91 13.55
CA LYS A 67 7.97 2.11 14.99
C LYS A 67 6.90 3.19 15.20
N ASN A 68 6.34 3.26 16.41
CA ASN A 68 5.34 4.27 16.80
C ASN A 68 4.12 4.31 15.86
N LYS A 69 3.56 3.12 15.56
CA LYS A 69 2.46 2.95 14.60
C LYS A 69 1.23 3.78 14.98
N GLU A 70 1.01 3.99 16.26
CA GLU A 70 -0.08 4.80 16.83
C GLU A 70 -0.02 6.29 16.46
N LYS A 71 1.11 6.76 15.92
CA LYS A 71 1.29 8.15 15.46
C LYS A 71 1.07 8.31 13.96
N ILE A 72 0.71 7.24 13.25
CA ILE A 72 0.59 7.23 11.79
C ILE A 72 -0.85 6.91 11.41
N LEU A 73 -1.42 7.75 10.54
CA LEU A 73 -2.64 7.45 9.79
C LEU A 73 -2.24 7.18 8.34
N PHE A 74 -2.43 5.96 7.87
CA PHE A 74 -2.21 5.66 6.45
C PHE A 74 -3.43 6.02 5.62
N LEU A 75 -3.21 6.73 4.51
CA LEU A 75 -4.19 6.89 3.45
C LEU A 75 -3.82 5.88 2.36
N VAL A 76 -4.61 4.83 2.20
CA VAL A 76 -4.25 3.67 1.37
C VAL A 76 -5.15 3.53 0.16
N ALA A 77 -4.60 3.03 -0.95
CA ALA A 77 -5.42 2.57 -2.06
C ALA A 77 -6.17 1.26 -1.70
N PRO A 78 -7.34 0.97 -2.30
CA PRO A 78 -8.11 -0.24 -2.00
C PRO A 78 -7.40 -1.55 -2.38
N GLY A 79 -7.77 -2.63 -1.70
CA GLY A 79 -7.33 -4.00 -1.97
C GLY A 79 -5.82 -4.17 -2.16
N LYS A 80 -5.44 -4.85 -3.25
CA LYS A 80 -4.03 -5.20 -3.58
C LYS A 80 -3.11 -4.00 -3.81
N MET A 81 -3.67 -2.78 -3.91
CA MET A 81 -2.89 -1.54 -4.04
C MET A 81 -2.56 -0.89 -2.69
N GLY A 82 -3.01 -1.41 -1.55
CA GLY A 82 -2.68 -0.80 -0.25
C GLY A 82 -3.33 -1.48 0.94
N GLU A 83 -4.66 -1.46 0.95
CA GLU A 83 -5.52 -1.91 2.04
C GLU A 83 -5.15 -3.30 2.59
N ASP A 84 -4.95 -4.27 1.71
CA ASP A 84 -4.66 -5.67 2.08
C ASP A 84 -3.40 -5.82 2.97
N PHE A 85 -2.46 -4.87 2.83
CA PHE A 85 -1.19 -4.89 3.56
C PHE A 85 -1.26 -4.24 4.93
N VAL A 86 -2.16 -3.27 5.12
CA VAL A 86 -2.31 -2.53 6.38
C VAL A 86 -3.43 -3.11 7.26
N GLN A 87 -4.46 -3.74 6.67
CA GLN A 87 -5.63 -4.26 7.38
C GLN A 87 -5.25 -5.27 8.47
N LYS A 88 -4.21 -6.07 8.25
CA LYS A 88 -3.73 -7.10 9.20
C LYS A 88 -2.66 -6.58 10.17
N LYS A 89 -2.50 -5.27 10.28
CA LYS A 89 -1.44 -4.61 11.07
C LYS A 89 -2.08 -3.61 12.03
N GLU A 90 -1.30 -3.23 13.04
CA GLU A 90 -1.73 -2.27 14.08
C GLU A 90 -1.56 -0.81 13.64
N PHE A 91 -1.95 -0.50 12.40
CA PHE A 91 -1.99 0.88 11.91
C PHE A 91 -3.42 1.38 11.84
N ASP A 92 -3.61 2.67 12.10
CA ASP A 92 -4.84 3.34 11.67
C ASP A 92 -4.73 3.62 10.17
N PHE A 93 -5.82 3.44 9.43
CA PHE A 93 -5.85 3.72 8.01
C PHE A 93 -7.24 4.13 7.50
N GLU A 94 -7.24 4.87 6.39
CA GLU A 94 -8.42 5.22 5.60
C GLU A 94 -8.19 4.76 4.16
N VAL A 95 -9.20 4.14 3.57
CA VAL A 95 -9.16 3.69 2.18
C VAL A 95 -9.63 4.82 1.26
N ILE A 96 -8.81 5.19 0.29
CA ILE A 96 -9.03 6.33 -0.59
C ILE A 96 -9.19 5.87 -2.03
N GLY A 97 -10.33 6.20 -2.63
CA GLY A 97 -10.63 5.91 -4.02
C GLY A 97 -11.20 4.51 -4.22
N GLU A 98 -11.12 4.05 -5.46
CA GLU A 98 -11.74 2.81 -5.95
C GLU A 98 -10.83 2.22 -7.01
N ILE A 99 -10.84 0.90 -7.20
CA ILE A 99 -10.09 0.22 -8.25
C ILE A 99 -11.00 -0.80 -8.96
N GLY A 100 -10.69 -1.11 -10.22
CA GLY A 100 -11.27 -2.25 -10.91
C GLY A 100 -10.58 -3.57 -10.53
N GLU A 101 -11.05 -4.67 -11.14
CA GLU A 101 -10.45 -6.00 -10.97
C GLU A 101 -8.96 -6.02 -11.39
N ASN A 102 -8.67 -5.37 -12.51
CA ASN A 102 -7.32 -5.12 -13.00
C ASN A 102 -6.92 -3.67 -12.69
N THR A 103 -5.73 -3.51 -12.11
CA THR A 103 -5.20 -2.21 -11.69
C THR A 103 -4.34 -1.62 -12.80
N THR A 104 -4.47 -0.32 -13.02
CA THR A 104 -3.81 0.42 -14.09
C THR A 104 -2.92 1.54 -13.55
N ALA A 105 -2.09 2.11 -14.42
CA ALA A 105 -1.35 3.33 -14.10
C ALA A 105 -2.29 4.52 -13.81
N GLU A 106 -3.48 4.55 -14.42
CA GLU A 106 -4.45 5.61 -14.20
C GLU A 106 -5.08 5.53 -12.81
N ASP A 107 -5.31 4.31 -12.30
CA ASP A 107 -5.73 4.12 -10.91
C ASP A 107 -4.72 4.71 -9.93
N THR A 108 -3.42 4.50 -10.19
CA THR A 108 -2.35 5.07 -9.37
C THR A 108 -2.41 6.60 -9.36
N LYS A 109 -2.54 7.24 -10.53
CA LYS A 109 -2.59 8.71 -10.65
C LYS A 109 -3.83 9.29 -9.97
N ARG A 110 -5.01 8.72 -10.25
CA ARG A 110 -6.29 9.16 -9.69
C ARG A 110 -6.30 9.05 -8.17
N ILE A 111 -5.79 7.96 -7.60
CA ILE A 111 -5.73 7.79 -6.15
C ILE A 111 -4.70 8.74 -5.53
N ALA A 112 -3.53 8.93 -6.17
CA ALA A 112 -2.54 9.90 -5.69
C ALA A 112 -3.12 11.31 -5.60
N GLN A 113 -3.88 11.75 -6.61
CA GLN A 113 -4.58 13.03 -6.59
C GLN A 113 -5.59 13.11 -5.43
N LYS A 114 -6.39 12.07 -5.21
CA LYS A 114 -7.36 12.02 -4.10
C LYS A 114 -6.71 12.06 -2.71
N ILE A 115 -5.52 11.47 -2.55
CA ILE A 115 -4.77 11.48 -1.27
C ILE A 115 -4.21 12.88 -0.95
N MET A 116 -3.89 13.68 -1.97
CA MET A 116 -3.33 15.02 -1.81
C MET A 116 -4.37 16.12 -1.62
N ALA A 117 -5.64 15.84 -1.93
CA ALA A 117 -6.77 16.75 -1.75
C ALA A 117 -7.18 16.88 -0.28
#